data_AF-A0A3D5UAA0-F1
#
_entry.id   AF-A0A3D5UAA0-F1
#
_cell.length_a   1.000
_cell.length_b   1.000
_cell.length_c   1.000
_cell.angle_alpha   90.00
_cell.angle_beta   90.00
_cell.angle_gamma   90.00
#
_symmetry.space_group_name_H-M   'P 1'
#
loop_
_entity.id
_entity.type
_entity.pdbx_description
1 polymer ?
#
loop_
_entity_poly.entity_id
_entity_poly.type
_entity_poly.pdbx_seq_one_letter_code
_entity_poly.pdbx_strand_id
1 'polypeptide(L)'
;MAPEIPELQLSSFKHLLEHRNELSHQEINRIIAEFNDLAAKHEFDDTDPLYLEMQMESARQLAINGNLPAAMNAFQDQLKRVNRYQQHDWERRLQNSIAMVHKLAGRYFESIEIWEQLLNGEISVQDRVLYLTNLGSTYAQVLKTPKATEAYFSALKLLHGDSNPLAAADIYNNLGNIHRVNKNFDKAKNYYNKALGL
;
A
#
# COMPACT_ATOMS: atom_id res chain seq x y z
N MET A 1 -24.46 -19.44 7.52
CA MET A 1 -24.88 -18.65 6.35
C MET A 1 -24.14 -17.34 6.46
N ALA A 2 -23.40 -16.93 5.42
CA ALA A 2 -22.78 -15.61 5.41
C ALA A 2 -23.87 -14.55 5.60
N PRO A 3 -23.60 -13.44 6.32
CA PRO A 3 -24.58 -12.36 6.46
C PRO A 3 -25.01 -11.86 5.08
N GLU A 4 -26.31 -11.66 4.90
CA GLU A 4 -26.82 -11.00 3.70
C GLU A 4 -26.48 -9.51 3.81
N ILE A 5 -25.34 -9.13 3.22
CA ILE A 5 -24.88 -7.74 3.18
C ILE A 5 -25.75 -7.01 2.15
N PRO A 6 -26.46 -5.94 2.53
CA PRO A 6 -27.17 -5.09 1.58
C PRO A 6 -26.28 -4.71 0.39
N GLU A 7 -26.80 -4.85 -0.83
CA GLU A 7 -26.05 -4.62 -2.07
C GLU A 7 -25.40 -3.22 -2.11
N LEU A 8 -26.08 -2.22 -1.55
CA LEU A 8 -25.57 -0.86 -1.42
C LEU A 8 -24.30 -0.78 -0.54
N GLN A 9 -24.28 -1.51 0.58
CA GLN A 9 -23.11 -1.56 1.47
C GLN A 9 -21.95 -2.30 0.78
N LEU A 10 -22.26 -3.41 0.12
CA LEU A 10 -21.28 -4.19 -0.64
C LEU A 10 -20.63 -3.34 -1.74
N SER A 11 -21.43 -2.57 -2.48
CA SER A 11 -20.95 -1.64 -3.51
C SER A 11 -20.06 -0.54 -2.89
N SER A 12 -20.46 0.01 -1.74
CA SER A 12 -19.67 1.03 -1.04
C SER A 12 -18.31 0.51 -0.57
N PHE A 13 -18.23 -0.74 -0.11
CA PHE A 13 -16.96 -1.35 0.31
C PHE A 13 -16.03 -1.56 -0.89
N LYS A 14 -16.54 -2.13 -1.99
CA LYS A 14 -15.75 -2.31 -3.22
C LYS A 14 -15.25 -0.98 -3.78
N HIS A 15 -16.13 0.03 -3.82
CA HIS A 15 -15.76 1.36 -4.30
C HIS A 15 -14.63 1.99 -3.44
N LEU A 16 -14.67 1.83 -2.11
CA LEU A 16 -13.55 2.26 -1.26
C LEU A 16 -12.23 1.58 -1.64
N LEU A 17 -12.25 0.26 -1.87
CA LEU A 17 -11.05 -0.50 -2.19
C LEU A 17 -10.45 -0.13 -3.56
N GLU A 18 -11.31 0.15 -4.54
CA GLU A 18 -10.90 0.46 -5.91
C GLU A 18 -10.55 1.95 -6.11
N HIS A 19 -11.26 2.85 -5.44
CA HIS A 19 -11.23 4.31 -5.69
C HIS A 19 -10.83 5.12 -4.45
N ARG A 20 -10.04 4.55 -3.54
CA ARG A 20 -9.59 5.21 -2.30
C ARG A 20 -9.06 6.63 -2.50
N ASN A 21 -8.35 6.89 -3.60
CA ASN A 21 -7.74 8.20 -3.88
C ASN A 21 -8.75 9.27 -4.31
N GLU A 22 -9.97 8.88 -4.66
CA GLU A 22 -11.08 9.78 -5.03
C GLU A 22 -11.93 10.17 -3.82
N LEU A 23 -11.76 9.48 -2.69
CA LEU A 23 -12.56 9.65 -1.48
C LEU A 23 -11.88 10.58 -0.47
N SER A 24 -12.69 11.41 0.20
CA SER A 24 -12.24 12.21 1.34
C SER A 24 -11.94 11.32 2.55
N HIS A 25 -11.10 11.83 3.47
CA HIS A 25 -10.83 11.12 4.73
C HIS A 25 -12.10 10.87 5.56
N GLN A 26 -13.10 11.77 5.48
CA GLN A 26 -14.37 11.58 6.17
C GLN A 26 -15.18 10.44 5.56
N GLU A 27 -15.24 10.33 4.24
CA GLU A 27 -15.94 9.24 3.55
C GLU A 27 -15.29 7.89 3.84
N ILE A 28 -13.96 7.81 3.78
CA ILE A 28 -13.23 6.58 4.10
C ILE A 28 -13.53 6.14 5.53
N ASN A 29 -13.43 7.04 6.51
CA ASN A 29 -13.70 6.72 7.91
C ASN A 29 -15.16 6.29 8.15
N ARG A 30 -16.13 6.90 7.43
CA ARG A 30 -17.54 6.49 7.49
C ARG A 30 -17.72 5.06 6.98
N ILE A 31 -17.19 4.74 5.79
CA ILE A 31 -17.33 3.41 5.17
C ILE A 31 -16.67 2.34 6.03
N ILE A 32 -15.51 2.63 6.63
CA ILE A 32 -14.85 1.70 7.56
C ILE A 32 -15.64 1.50 8.84
N ALA A 33 -16.24 2.56 9.39
CA ALA A 33 -17.09 2.43 10.57
C ALA A 33 -18.32 1.54 10.28
N GLU A 34 -18.94 1.69 9.11
CA GLU A 34 -20.05 0.84 8.66
C GLU A 34 -19.62 -0.63 8.51
N PHE A 35 -18.44 -0.86 7.91
CA PHE A 35 -17.87 -2.21 7.82
C PHE A 35 -17.58 -2.82 9.19
N ASN A 36 -16.97 -2.06 10.11
CA ASN A 36 -16.63 -2.56 11.45
C ASN A 36 -17.89 -2.88 12.29
N ASP A 37 -18.95 -2.07 12.18
CA ASP A 37 -20.25 -2.34 12.84
C ASP A 37 -20.89 -3.62 12.29
N LEU A 38 -20.83 -3.83 10.97
CA LEU A 38 -21.30 -5.06 10.33
C LEU A 38 -20.48 -6.27 10.77
N ALA A 39 -19.14 -6.16 10.77
CA ALA A 39 -18.22 -7.20 11.23
C ALA A 39 -18.37 -7.56 12.71
N ALA A 40 -18.82 -6.63 13.55
CA ALA A 40 -19.11 -6.90 14.95
C ALA A 40 -20.42 -7.68 15.16
N LYS A 41 -21.37 -7.57 14.23
CA LYS A 41 -22.71 -8.18 14.32
C LYS A 41 -22.81 -9.53 13.62
N HIS A 42 -21.86 -9.85 12.75
CA HIS A 42 -21.93 -11.02 11.89
C HIS A 42 -20.59 -11.72 11.78
N GLU A 43 -20.64 -13.05 11.68
CA GLU A 43 -19.48 -13.85 11.31
C GLU A 43 -19.28 -13.79 9.80
N PHE A 44 -18.15 -13.24 9.39
CA PHE A 44 -17.68 -13.31 8.01
C PHE A 44 -16.89 -14.61 7.80
N ASP A 45 -16.89 -15.11 6.58
CA ASP A 45 -15.97 -16.17 6.20
C ASP A 45 -14.55 -15.60 6.26
N ASP A 46 -13.69 -16.22 7.07
CA ASP A 46 -12.28 -15.84 7.25
C ASP A 46 -11.45 -15.98 5.97
N THR A 47 -12.03 -16.56 4.93
CA THR A 47 -11.43 -16.69 3.60
C THR A 47 -12.04 -15.76 2.56
N ASP A 48 -13.08 -14.98 2.91
CA ASP A 48 -13.71 -14.02 2.00
C ASP A 48 -12.72 -12.90 1.62
N PRO A 49 -12.36 -12.76 0.33
CA PRO A 49 -11.50 -11.71 -0.19
C PRO A 49 -11.87 -10.31 0.27
N LEU A 50 -13.16 -9.98 0.21
CA LEU A 50 -13.63 -8.63 0.53
C LEU A 50 -13.45 -8.36 2.02
N TYR A 51 -13.76 -9.34 2.85
CA TYR A 51 -13.60 -9.23 4.30
C TYR A 51 -12.13 -9.02 4.67
N LEU A 52 -11.22 -9.82 4.12
CA LEU A 52 -9.78 -9.71 4.37
C LEU A 52 -9.25 -8.33 3.94
N GLU A 53 -9.66 -7.86 2.76
CA GLU A 53 -9.20 -6.57 2.21
C GLU A 53 -9.75 -5.38 3.01
N MET A 54 -11.02 -5.42 3.41
CA MET A 54 -11.63 -4.40 4.27
C MET A 54 -11.03 -4.38 5.67
N GLN A 55 -10.72 -5.55 6.24
CA GLN A 55 -10.00 -5.67 7.51
C GLN A 55 -8.60 -5.04 7.42
N MET A 56 -7.89 -5.24 6.31
CA MET A 56 -6.60 -4.59 6.07
C MET A 56 -6.73 -3.07 5.94
N GLU A 57 -7.75 -2.57 5.23
CA GLU A 57 -8.02 -1.12 5.17
C GLU A 57 -8.38 -0.52 6.53
N SER A 58 -9.20 -1.21 7.32
CA SER A 58 -9.55 -0.80 8.68
C SER A 58 -8.28 -0.65 9.54
N ALA A 59 -7.38 -1.62 9.49
CA ALA A 59 -6.09 -1.56 10.18
C ALA A 59 -5.17 -0.42 9.65
N ARG A 60 -5.12 -0.19 8.34
CA ARG A 60 -4.38 0.95 7.76
C ARG A 60 -4.92 2.29 8.23
N GLN A 61 -6.24 2.46 8.30
CA GLN A 61 -6.84 3.71 8.79
C GLN A 61 -6.61 3.93 10.28
N LEU A 62 -6.57 2.87 11.11
CA LEU A 62 -6.12 3.00 12.49
C LEU A 62 -4.71 3.60 12.57
N ALA A 63 -3.79 3.15 11.71
CA ALA A 63 -2.43 3.68 11.66
C ALA A 63 -2.38 5.14 11.18
N ILE A 64 -3.15 5.50 10.14
CA ILE A 64 -3.26 6.88 9.62
C ILE A 64 -3.80 7.82 10.69
N ASN A 65 -4.78 7.36 11.48
CA ASN A 65 -5.35 8.10 12.61
C ASN A 65 -4.43 8.10 13.86
N GLY A 66 -3.20 7.57 13.76
CA GLY A 66 -2.19 7.59 14.82
C GLY A 66 -2.27 6.42 15.82
N ASN A 67 -3.24 5.52 15.68
CA ASN A 67 -3.37 4.34 16.55
C ASN A 67 -2.57 3.15 16.01
N LEU A 68 -1.24 3.30 16.01
CA LEU A 68 -0.31 2.27 15.56
C LEU A 68 -0.43 0.94 16.33
N PRO A 69 -0.60 0.91 17.67
CA PRO A 69 -0.75 -0.35 18.40
C PRO A 69 -1.98 -1.16 17.97
N ALA A 70 -3.14 -0.50 17.81
CA ALA A 70 -4.35 -1.19 17.37
C ALA A 70 -4.21 -1.70 15.92
N ALA A 71 -3.60 -0.92 15.03
CA ALA A 71 -3.31 -1.36 13.67
C ALA A 71 -2.42 -2.62 13.64
N MET A 72 -1.35 -2.64 14.43
CA MET A 72 -0.45 -3.79 14.49
C MET A 72 -1.11 -5.03 15.09
N ASN A 73 -1.93 -4.87 16.14
CA ASN A 73 -2.71 -5.99 16.70
C ASN A 73 -3.67 -6.57 15.65
N ALA A 74 -4.39 -5.71 14.92
CA ALA A 74 -5.30 -6.14 13.87
C ALA A 74 -4.58 -6.92 12.75
N PHE A 75 -3.40 -6.44 12.30
CA PHE A 75 -2.59 -7.17 11.33
C PHE A 75 -2.07 -8.51 11.85
N GLN A 76 -1.67 -8.61 13.12
CA GLN A 76 -1.24 -9.86 13.72
C GLN A 76 -2.37 -10.90 13.73
N ASP A 77 -3.59 -10.48 14.05
CA ASP A 77 -4.74 -11.37 14.05
C ASP A 77 -5.14 -11.79 12.63
N GLN A 78 -5.05 -10.89 11.65
CA GLN A 78 -5.23 -11.23 10.22
C GLN A 78 -4.18 -12.23 9.74
N LEU A 79 -2.90 -12.05 10.13
CA LEU A 79 -1.82 -12.94 9.71
C LEU A 79 -2.04 -14.36 10.23
N LYS A 80 -2.50 -14.52 11.47
CA LYS A 80 -2.88 -15.84 12.03
C LYS A 80 -3.98 -16.51 11.20
N ARG A 81 -4.97 -15.76 10.71
CA ARG A 81 -6.07 -16.30 9.88
C ARG A 81 -5.57 -16.72 8.51
N VAL A 82 -4.87 -15.83 7.80
CA VAL A 82 -4.32 -16.09 6.46
C VAL A 82 -3.37 -17.30 6.47
N ASN A 83 -2.53 -17.42 7.50
CA ASN A 83 -1.60 -18.56 7.64
C ASN A 83 -2.34 -19.88 7.92
N ARG A 84 -3.45 -19.85 8.67
CA ARG A 84 -4.27 -21.04 8.94
C ARG A 84 -4.80 -21.67 7.64
N TYR A 85 -5.11 -20.85 6.65
CA TYR A 85 -5.67 -21.29 5.36
C TYR A 85 -4.64 -21.33 4.22
N GLN A 86 -3.35 -21.14 4.51
CA GLN A 86 -2.25 -21.17 3.53
C GLN A 86 -2.47 -20.23 2.34
N GLN A 87 -3.04 -19.06 2.60
CA GLN A 87 -3.40 -18.09 1.57
C GLN A 87 -2.21 -17.16 1.25
N HIS A 88 -1.22 -17.69 0.53
CA HIS A 88 0.05 -16.99 0.28
C HIS A 88 -0.09 -15.62 -0.42
N ASP A 89 -1.10 -15.44 -1.28
CA ASP A 89 -1.35 -14.13 -1.91
C ASP A 89 -1.86 -13.10 -0.89
N TRP A 90 -2.75 -13.49 0.01
CA TRP A 90 -3.22 -12.63 1.10
C TRP A 90 -2.11 -12.33 2.10
N GLU A 91 -1.26 -13.31 2.38
CA GLU A 91 -0.09 -13.13 3.24
C GLU A 91 0.81 -12.02 2.68
N ARG A 92 1.09 -12.08 1.38
CA ARG A 92 1.88 -11.07 0.66
C ARG A 92 1.27 -9.67 0.73
N ARG A 93 -0.03 -9.56 0.44
CA ARG A 93 -0.77 -8.28 0.50
C ARG A 93 -0.77 -7.69 1.91
N LEU A 94 -0.93 -8.54 2.92
CA LEU A 94 -0.89 -8.16 4.33
C LEU A 94 0.51 -7.68 4.73
N GLN A 95 1.55 -8.41 4.36
CA GLN A 95 2.95 -7.99 4.59
C GLN A 95 3.25 -6.63 3.97
N ASN A 96 2.79 -6.36 2.74
CA ASN A 96 2.93 -5.04 2.14
C ASN A 96 2.24 -3.94 2.99
N SER A 97 1.04 -4.21 3.51
CA SER A 97 0.32 -3.25 4.35
C SER A 97 1.01 -3.00 5.69
N ILE A 98 1.56 -4.06 6.29
CA ILE A 98 2.41 -3.96 7.49
C ILE A 98 3.64 -3.09 7.19
N ALA A 99 4.34 -3.32 6.08
CA ALA A 99 5.50 -2.52 5.68
C ALA A 99 5.15 -1.03 5.50
N MET A 100 4.00 -0.72 4.88
CA MET A 100 3.50 0.66 4.77
C MET A 100 3.27 1.31 6.15
N VAL A 101 2.70 0.57 7.10
CA VAL A 101 2.48 1.07 8.48
C VAL A 101 3.78 1.22 9.25
N HIS A 102 4.76 0.33 9.07
CA HIS A 102 6.11 0.54 9.61
C HIS A 102 6.74 1.83 9.08
N LYS A 103 6.68 2.08 7.77
CA LYS A 103 7.15 3.32 7.16
C LYS A 103 6.44 4.55 7.75
N LEU A 104 5.11 4.51 7.87
CA LEU A 104 4.33 5.60 8.47
C LEU A 104 4.74 5.88 9.92
N ALA A 105 5.07 4.84 10.68
CA ALA A 105 5.56 4.92 12.05
C ALA A 105 7.03 5.36 12.18
N GLY A 106 7.72 5.66 11.08
CA GLY A 106 9.15 5.99 11.08
C GLY A 106 10.08 4.78 11.27
N ARG A 107 9.52 3.56 11.32
CA ARG A 107 10.24 2.28 11.39
C ARG A 107 10.72 1.85 10.00
N TYR A 108 11.59 2.67 9.42
CA TYR A 108 11.97 2.54 8.02
C TYR A 108 12.74 1.25 7.71
N PHE A 109 13.60 0.78 8.61
CA PHE A 109 14.41 -0.42 8.37
C PHE A 109 13.56 -1.69 8.36
N GLU A 110 12.57 -1.79 9.25
CA GLU A 110 11.62 -2.89 9.27
C GLU A 110 10.76 -2.91 8.00
N SER A 111 10.33 -1.75 7.50
CA SER A 111 9.62 -1.69 6.21
C SER A 111 10.50 -2.07 5.02
N ILE A 112 11.79 -1.71 5.04
CA ILE A 112 12.76 -2.11 4.01
C ILE A 112 12.93 -3.63 3.99
N GLU A 113 13.13 -4.24 5.16
CA GLU A 113 13.32 -5.69 5.28
C GLU A 113 12.13 -6.46 4.69
N ILE A 114 10.91 -6.04 5.03
CA ILE A 114 9.70 -6.68 4.50
C ILE A 114 9.61 -6.53 2.97
N TRP A 115 9.80 -5.33 2.42
CA TRP A 115 9.74 -5.17 0.96
C TRP A 115 10.86 -5.91 0.22
N GLU A 116 12.07 -5.99 0.78
CA GLU A 116 13.15 -6.81 0.21
C GLU A 116 12.79 -8.30 0.21
N GLN A 117 12.22 -8.80 1.31
CA GLN A 117 11.73 -10.18 1.38
C GLN A 117 10.63 -10.44 0.34
N LEU A 118 9.65 -9.54 0.21
CA LEU A 118 8.58 -9.66 -0.78
C LEU A 118 9.11 -9.68 -2.23
N LEU A 119 10.13 -8.87 -2.52
CA LEU A 119 10.74 -8.79 -3.86
C LEU A 119 11.52 -10.04 -4.26
N ASN A 120 11.97 -10.84 -3.29
CA ASN A 120 12.62 -12.14 -3.51
C ASN A 120 11.63 -13.26 -3.86
N GLY A 121 10.33 -13.05 -3.65
CA GLY A 121 9.29 -13.99 -4.01
C GLY A 121 8.83 -13.91 -5.46
N GLU A 122 8.04 -14.90 -5.87
CA GLU A 122 7.27 -14.85 -7.13
C GLU A 122 6.08 -13.91 -6.96
N ILE A 123 6.12 -12.79 -7.68
CA ILE A 123 5.14 -11.71 -7.58
C ILE A 123 4.81 -11.18 -8.98
N SER A 124 3.62 -10.59 -9.14
CA SER A 124 3.22 -9.96 -10.39
C SER A 124 4.14 -8.77 -10.74
N VAL A 125 4.15 -8.36 -12.01
CA VAL A 125 4.90 -7.16 -12.43
C VAL A 125 4.36 -5.92 -11.71
N GLN A 126 3.05 -5.84 -11.54
CA GLN A 126 2.38 -4.75 -10.83
C GLN A 126 2.84 -4.67 -9.36
N ASP A 127 2.86 -5.79 -8.64
CA ASP A 127 3.35 -5.84 -7.25
C ASP A 127 4.83 -5.49 -7.18
N ARG A 128 5.65 -5.97 -8.12
CA ARG A 128 7.08 -5.66 -8.17
C ARG A 128 7.33 -4.16 -8.34
N VAL A 129 6.60 -3.50 -9.24
CA VAL A 129 6.66 -2.05 -9.41
C VAL A 129 6.25 -1.32 -8.13
N LEU A 130 5.15 -1.75 -7.51
CA LEU A 130 4.64 -1.15 -6.26
C LEU A 130 5.69 -1.26 -5.13
N TYR A 131 6.23 -2.46 -4.89
CA TYR A 131 7.19 -2.70 -3.81
C TYR A 131 8.51 -1.98 -4.06
N LEU A 132 9.03 -1.96 -5.29
CA LEU A 132 10.22 -1.18 -5.64
C LEU A 132 10.03 0.32 -5.44
N THR A 133 8.84 0.84 -5.78
CA THR A 133 8.52 2.27 -5.58
C THR A 133 8.47 2.60 -4.08
N ASN A 134 7.82 1.76 -3.28
CA ASN A 134 7.76 1.93 -1.83
C ASN A 134 9.13 1.80 -1.17
N LEU A 135 9.93 0.82 -1.59
CA LEU A 135 11.29 0.60 -1.14
C LEU A 135 12.19 1.79 -1.49
N GLY A 136 12.09 2.30 -2.72
CA GLY A 136 12.83 3.48 -3.17
C GLY A 136 12.53 4.71 -2.33
N SER A 137 11.25 4.95 -2.04
CA SER A 137 10.79 6.07 -1.19
C SER A 137 11.32 5.94 0.22
N THR A 138 11.33 4.73 0.75
CA THR A 138 11.80 4.47 2.10
C THR A 138 13.31 4.57 2.21
N TYR A 139 14.05 4.11 1.20
CA TYR A 139 15.49 4.33 1.11
C TYR A 139 15.86 5.81 1.06
N ALA A 140 15.06 6.63 0.38
CA ALA A 140 15.27 8.07 0.37
C ALA A 140 15.10 8.69 1.78
N GLN A 141 14.13 8.22 2.58
CA GLN A 141 13.91 8.69 3.95
C GLN A 141 15.10 8.40 4.88
N VAL A 142 15.80 7.29 4.67
CA VAL A 142 17.01 6.94 5.43
C VAL A 142 18.31 7.38 4.73
N LEU A 143 18.22 8.35 3.82
CA LEU A 143 19.36 8.93 3.09
C LEU A 143 20.22 7.91 2.29
N LYS A 144 19.68 6.73 1.99
CA LYS A 144 20.31 5.73 1.11
C LYS A 144 20.00 6.05 -0.36
N THR A 145 20.37 7.25 -0.80
CA THR A 145 20.03 7.79 -2.13
C THR A 145 20.41 6.89 -3.32
N PRO A 146 21.58 6.22 -3.34
CA PRO A 146 21.92 5.29 -4.41
C PRO A 146 20.92 4.14 -4.53
N LYS A 147 20.57 3.50 -3.41
CA LYS A 147 19.57 2.42 -3.36
C LYS A 147 18.18 2.91 -3.74
N ALA A 148 17.81 4.11 -3.29
CA ALA A 148 16.52 4.71 -3.65
C ALA A 148 16.38 4.87 -5.17
N THR A 149 17.41 5.45 -5.78
CA THR A 149 17.49 5.67 -7.23
C THR A 149 17.49 4.36 -8.02
N GLU A 150 18.24 3.35 -7.55
CA GLU A 150 18.28 2.02 -8.15
C GLU A 150 16.90 1.33 -8.14
N ALA A 151 16.20 1.39 -7.01
CA ALA A 151 14.85 0.82 -6.87
C ALA A 151 13.87 1.50 -7.83
N TYR A 152 13.89 2.83 -7.90
CA TYR A 152 13.05 3.60 -8.84
C TYR A 152 13.33 3.30 -10.31
N PHE A 153 14.61 3.23 -10.70
CA PHE A 153 14.92 2.86 -12.09
C PHE A 153 14.57 1.41 -12.41
N SER A 154 14.69 0.50 -11.44
CA SER A 154 14.24 -0.88 -11.59
C SER A 154 12.72 -0.94 -11.78
N ALA A 155 11.95 -0.16 -11.04
CA ALA A 155 10.50 -0.04 -11.21
C ALA A 155 10.13 0.53 -12.60
N LEU A 156 10.78 1.63 -13.02
CA LEU A 156 10.54 2.24 -14.33
C LEU A 156 10.86 1.30 -15.51
N LYS A 157 11.88 0.43 -15.38
CA LYS A 157 12.21 -0.56 -16.43
C LYS A 157 11.09 -1.59 -16.66
N LEU A 158 10.32 -1.89 -15.62
CA LEU A 158 9.19 -2.82 -15.68
C LEU A 158 7.92 -2.16 -16.25
N LEU A 159 7.83 -0.84 -16.16
CA LEU A 159 6.78 -0.04 -16.77
C LEU A 159 7.10 0.16 -18.27
N HIS A 160 6.74 -0.81 -19.08
CA HIS A 160 6.85 -0.70 -20.54
C HIS A 160 5.73 0.20 -21.09
N GLY A 161 6.08 1.23 -21.87
CA GLY A 161 5.14 2.12 -22.54
C GLY A 161 4.15 2.80 -21.58
N ASP A 162 2.89 2.92 -22.00
CA ASP A 162 1.79 3.56 -21.26
C ASP A 162 1.07 2.61 -20.29
N SER A 163 1.70 1.52 -19.85
CA SER A 163 1.03 0.45 -19.06
C SER A 163 0.55 0.89 -17.69
N ASN A 164 1.18 1.90 -17.07
CA ASN A 164 0.74 2.50 -15.82
C ASN A 164 1.31 3.93 -15.66
N PRO A 165 0.67 4.95 -16.27
CA PRO A 165 1.17 6.32 -16.24
C PRO A 165 1.22 6.90 -14.83
N LEU A 166 0.26 6.53 -13.96
CA LEU A 166 0.23 6.99 -12.56
C LEU A 166 1.45 6.51 -11.77
N ALA A 167 1.77 5.21 -11.84
CA ALA A 167 2.94 4.67 -11.15
C ALA A 167 4.24 5.30 -11.68
N ALA A 168 4.35 5.52 -12.99
CA ALA A 168 5.51 6.18 -13.59
C ALA A 168 5.63 7.65 -13.13
N ALA A 169 4.52 8.38 -13.09
CA ALA A 169 4.49 9.76 -12.60
C ALA A 169 4.95 9.87 -11.15
N ASP A 170 4.48 8.97 -10.27
CA ASP A 170 4.90 8.91 -8.86
C ASP A 170 6.40 8.64 -8.72
N ILE A 171 6.94 7.69 -9.50
CA ILE A 171 8.38 7.40 -9.48
C ILE A 171 9.20 8.60 -9.97
N TYR A 172 8.77 9.26 -11.05
CA TYR A 172 9.44 10.46 -11.55
C TYR A 172 9.37 11.62 -10.56
N ASN A 173 8.25 11.84 -9.90
CA ASN A 173 8.12 12.85 -8.85
C ASN A 173 9.11 12.57 -7.70
N ASN A 174 9.22 11.31 -7.28
CA ASN A 174 10.17 10.91 -6.24
C ASN A 174 11.65 11.10 -6.65
N LEU A 175 12.01 10.77 -7.89
CA LEU A 175 13.34 11.05 -8.45
C LEU A 175 13.62 12.56 -8.48
N GLY A 176 12.62 13.36 -8.86
CA GLY A 176 12.67 14.82 -8.81
C GLY A 176 12.96 15.33 -7.39
N ASN A 177 12.28 14.77 -6.38
CA ASN A 177 12.49 15.11 -4.98
C ASN A 177 13.93 14.79 -4.51
N ILE A 178 14.46 13.63 -4.88
CA ILE A 178 15.86 13.27 -4.60
C ILE A 178 16.82 14.31 -5.20
N HIS A 179 16.64 14.68 -6.46
CA HIS A 179 17.50 15.67 -7.10
C HIS A 179 17.35 17.06 -6.49
N ARG A 180 16.13 17.44 -6.08
CA ARG A 180 15.86 18.72 -5.41
C ARG A 180 16.57 18.82 -4.06
N VAL A 181 16.51 17.77 -3.24
CA VAL A 181 17.23 17.72 -1.94
C VAL A 181 18.74 17.83 -2.16
N ASN A 182 19.26 17.20 -3.22
CA ASN A 182 20.66 17.29 -3.63
C ASN A 182 21.03 18.58 -4.38
N LYS A 183 20.14 19.59 -4.42
CA LYS A 183 20.33 20.89 -5.09
C LYS A 183 20.59 20.80 -6.61
N ASN A 184 20.27 19.67 -7.23
CA ASN A 184 20.35 19.45 -8.67
C ASN A 184 19.05 19.90 -9.35
N PHE A 185 18.76 21.20 -9.32
CA PHE A 185 17.45 21.74 -9.68
C PHE A 185 17.06 21.48 -11.14
N ASP A 186 17.99 21.52 -12.09
CA ASP A 186 17.71 21.23 -13.50
C ASP A 186 17.26 19.78 -13.72
N LYS A 187 17.92 18.83 -13.04
CA LYS A 187 17.52 17.42 -13.08
C LYS A 187 16.18 17.21 -12.38
N ALA A 188 15.97 17.86 -11.24
CA ALA A 188 14.69 17.79 -10.53
C ALA A 188 13.54 18.28 -11.42
N LYS A 189 13.70 19.45 -12.07
CA LYS A 189 12.74 20.01 -13.01
C LYS A 189 12.46 19.08 -14.19
N ASN A 190 13.50 18.43 -14.74
CA ASN A 190 13.33 17.46 -15.81
C ASN A 190 12.43 16.29 -15.37
N TYR A 191 12.70 15.70 -14.21
CA TYR A 191 11.88 14.60 -13.68
C TYR A 191 10.46 15.02 -13.34
N TYR A 192 10.25 16.19 -12.72
CA TYR A 192 8.90 16.71 -12.48
C TYR A 192 8.13 16.95 -13.79
N ASN A 193 8.79 17.46 -14.82
CA ASN A 193 8.17 17.63 -16.14
C ASN A 193 7.80 16.29 -16.80
N LYS A 194 8.61 15.24 -16.58
CA LYS A 194 8.25 13.88 -17.03
C LYS A 194 7.01 13.36 -16.31
N ALA A 195 6.90 13.61 -15.00
CA ALA A 195 5.71 13.23 -14.24
C ALA A 195 4.46 13.98 -14.71
N LEU A 196 4.57 15.28 -15.00
CA LEU A 196 3.47 16.12 -15.49
C LEU A 196 3.03 15.80 -16.93
N GLY A 197 3.87 15.12 -17.71
CA GLY A 197 3.59 14.76 -19.10
C GLY A 197 2.89 13.40 -19.27
N LEU A 198 2.61 12.69 -18.17
CA LEU A 198 1.90 11.41 -18.12
C LEU A 198 0.45 11.64 -17.65
#